data_AF-A0A7C1HQT6-F1
#
_entry.id   AF-A0A7C1HQT6-F1
#
_cell.length_a   1.000
_cell.length_b   1.000
_cell.length_c   1.000
_cell.angle_alpha   90.00
_cell.angle_beta   90.00
_cell.angle_gamma   90.00
#
_symmetry.space_group_name_H-M   'P 1'
#
loop_
_entity.id
_entity.type
_entity.pdbx_description
1 polymer ?
#
loop_
_entity_poly.entity_id
_entity_poly.type
_entity_poly.pdbx_seq_one_letter_code
_entity_poly.pdbx_strand_id
1 'polypeptide(L)' 'MHKLLIDSPGKELLLLGNEAVARGALEAGLAFATCYPGTPSSEIPEQFFQLSREVPLYFEYS' A
#
# COMPACT_ATOMS: atom_id res chain seq x y z
N MET A 1 -10.95 -5.28 5.42
CA MET A 1 -11.06 -4.07 4.59
C MET A 1 -9.99 -3.10 5.02
N HIS A 2 -8.91 -3.08 4.26
CA HIS A 2 -7.73 -2.25 4.51
C HIS A 2 -8.08 -0.77 4.41
N LYS A 3 -7.59 0.06 5.34
CA LYS A 3 -7.93 1.50 5.38
C LYS A 3 -7.54 2.30 4.13
N LEU A 4 -6.61 1.79 3.32
CA LEU A 4 -6.14 2.47 2.11
C LEU A 4 -7.11 2.24 0.93
N LEU A 5 -8.06 1.30 1.06
CA LEU A 5 -9.11 1.01 0.10
C LEU A 5 -10.38 1.84 0.32
N ILE A 6 -10.35 2.84 1.19
CA ILE A 6 -11.47 3.76 1.35
C ILE A 6 -11.61 4.57 0.05
N ASP A 7 -12.65 4.24 -0.71
CA ASP A 7 -13.06 4.96 -1.92
C ASP A 7 -14.14 6.01 -1.57
N SER A 8 -13.65 7.16 -1.11
CA SER A 8 -14.47 8.31 -0.77
C SER A 8 -13.70 9.57 -1.18
N PRO A 9 -13.78 9.99 -2.45
CA PRO A 9 -13.07 11.16 -2.95
C PRO A 9 -13.35 12.40 -2.11
N GLY A 10 -12.29 13.16 -1.78
CA GLY A 10 -12.38 14.35 -0.93
C GLY A 10 -12.37 14.07 0.59
N LYS A 11 -12.37 12.80 1.02
CA LYS A 11 -12.19 12.45 2.43
C LYS A 11 -10.74 12.64 2.87
N GLU A 12 -10.55 13.36 3.97
CA GLU A 12 -9.25 13.51 4.61
C GLU A 12 -8.92 12.27 5.47
N LEU A 13 -7.70 11.76 5.34
CA LEU A 13 -7.19 10.63 6.11
C LEU A 13 -5.87 11.03 6.79
N LEU A 14 -5.72 10.67 8.07
CA LEU A 14 -4.43 10.73 8.74
C LEU A 14 -3.65 9.46 8.41
N LEU A 15 -2.56 9.63 7.66
CA LEU A 15 -1.68 8.56 7.21
C LEU A 15 -0.25 8.83 7.65
N LEU A 16 0.51 7.77 7.92
CA LEU A 16 1.97 7.86 7.94
C LEU A 16 2.49 8.13 6.53
N GLY A 17 3.71 8.67 6.41
CA GLY A 17 4.33 8.91 5.10
C GLY A 17 4.40 7.65 4.24
N ASN A 18 4.80 6.53 4.83
CA ASN A 18 4.87 5.22 4.14
C ASN A 18 3.47 4.74 3.67
N GLU A 19 2.42 5.02 4.42
CA GLU A 19 1.04 4.70 4.04
C GLU A 19 0.54 5.59 2.90
N ALA A 20 0.92 6.87 2.90
CA ALA A 20 0.60 7.78 1.80
C ALA A 20 1.27 7.36 0.48
N VAL A 21 2.51 6.86 0.55
CA VAL A 21 3.20 6.28 -0.63
C VAL A 21 2.45 5.05 -1.15
N ALA A 22 2.07 4.12 -0.27
CA ALA A 22 1.31 2.93 -0.66
C ALA A 22 -0.04 3.29 -1.27
N ARG A 23 -0.75 4.28 -0.69
CA ARG A 23 -2.01 4.81 -1.23
C ARG A 23 -1.85 5.40 -2.62
N GLY A 24 -0.82 6.23 -2.83
CA GLY A 24 -0.56 6.83 -4.13
C GLY A 24 -0.25 5.77 -5.20
N ALA A 25 0.49 4.72 -4.85
CA ALA A 25 0.75 3.61 -5.75
C ALA A 25 -0.53 2.85 -6.13
N LEU A 26 -1.42 2.58 -5.17
CA LEU A 26 -2.73 1.98 -5.45
C LEU A 26 -3.57 2.83 -6.40
N GLU A 27 -3.67 4.13 -6.14
CA GLU A 27 -4.42 5.07 -6.99
C GLU A 27 -3.84 5.14 -8.42
N ALA A 28 -2.53 4.94 -8.57
CA ALA A 28 -1.86 4.85 -9.86
C ALA A 28 -2.07 3.52 -10.60
N GLY A 29 -2.80 2.55 -10.01
CA GLY A 29 -3.07 1.25 -10.63
C GLY A 29 -1.95 0.22 -10.47
N LEU A 30 -1.18 0.29 -9.38
CA LEU A 30 -0.15 -0.70 -9.05
C LEU A 30 -0.72 -2.14 -9.06
N ALA A 31 -0.14 -3.01 -9.88
CA ALA A 31 -0.54 -4.42 -9.99
C ALA A 31 0.50 -5.41 -9.44
N PHE A 32 1.75 -4.97 -9.25
CA PHE A 32 2.86 -5.79 -8.76
C PHE A 32 3.79 -4.96 -7.87
N ALA A 33 4.18 -5.50 -6.71
CA ALA A 33 5.17 -4.91 -5.82
C ALA A 33 6.17 -5.97 -5.33
N THR A 34 7.44 -5.57 -5.24
CA THR A 34 8.51 -6.39 -4.64
C THR A 34 9.41 -5.53 -3.78
N CYS A 35 10.01 -6.10 -2.73
CA CYS A 35 10.96 -5.39 -1.89
C CYS A 35 11.89 -6.33 -1.13
N TYR A 36 13.03 -5.79 -0.69
CA TYR A 36 13.80 -6.37 0.40
C TYR A 36 13.44 -5.65 1.73
N PRO A 37 13.20 -6.37 2.83
CA PRO A 37 12.81 -5.74 4.09
C PRO A 37 13.94 -4.90 4.69
N GLY A 38 13.61 -3.69 5.15
CA GLY A 38 14.60 -2.80 5.77
C GLY A 38 13.99 -1.47 6.23
N THR A 39 14.36 -1.03 7.44
CA THR A 39 13.98 0.29 7.94
C THR A 39 14.78 1.38 7.20
N PRO A 40 14.18 2.55 6.92
CA PRO A 40 12.87 3.05 7.37
C PRO A 40 11.70 2.79 6.38
N SER A 41 11.87 1.90 5.39
CA SER A 41 10.86 1.66 4.35
C SER A 41 9.99 0.43 4.58
N SER A 42 10.24 -0.37 5.61
CA SER A 42 9.54 -1.64 5.90
C SER A 42 8.02 -1.53 5.96
N GLU A 43 7.46 -0.38 6.33
CA GLU A 43 6.01 -0.22 6.45
C GLU A 43 5.32 -0.11 5.08
N ILE A 44 6.03 0.31 4.01
CA ILE A 44 5.48 0.37 2.65
C ILE A 44 5.13 -1.04 2.14
N PRO A 45 6.07 -2.01 2.07
CA PRO A 45 5.75 -3.35 1.61
C PRO A 45 4.83 -4.10 2.56
N GLU A 46 4.81 -3.78 3.86
CA GLU A 46 3.79 -4.30 4.77
C GLU A 46 2.38 -3.88 4.31
N GLN A 47 2.19 -2.63 3.86
CA GLN A 47 0.90 -2.23 3.27
C GLN A 47 0.58 -3.08 2.04
N PHE A 48 1.53 -3.23 1.11
CA PHE A 48 1.29 -4.00 -0.13
C PHE A 48 1.01 -5.47 0.13
N PHE A 49 1.69 -6.08 1.11
CA PHE A 49 1.40 -7.44 1.56
C PHE A 49 -0.04 -7.56 2.06
N GLN A 50 -0.50 -6.66 2.95
CA GLN A 50 -1.89 -6.71 3.44
C GLN A 50 -2.90 -6.42 2.31
N LEU A 51 -2.59 -5.49 1.40
CA LEU A 51 -3.44 -5.13 0.26
C LEU A 51 -3.58 -6.27 -0.74
N SER A 52 -2.51 -7.01 -1.02
CA SER A 52 -2.54 -8.18 -1.94
C SER A 52 -3.58 -9.24 -1.57
N ARG A 53 -4.06 -9.23 -0.31
CA ARG A 53 -5.07 -10.15 0.20
C ARG A 53 -6.51 -9.69 -0.07
N GLU A 54 -6.68 -8.44 -0.49
CA GLU A 54 -8.00 -7.80 -0.67
C GLU A 54 -8.23 -7.27 -2.10
N VAL A 55 -7.16 -6.96 -2.85
CA VAL A 55 -7.24 -6.42 -4.22
C VAL A 55 -6.33 -7.22 -5.16
N PRO A 56 -6.53 -7.14 -6.50
CA PRO A 56 -5.68 -7.85 -7.47
C PRO A 56 -4.29 -7.19 -7.62
N LEU A 57 -3.52 -7.23 -6.54
CA LEU A 57 -2.13 -6.82 -6.44
C LEU A 57 -1.30 -8.07 -6.13
N TYR A 58 -0.28 -8.34 -6.94
CA TYR A 58 0.72 -9.35 -6.58
C TYR A 58 1.82 -8.71 -5.73
N PHE A 59 2.26 -9.41 -4.68
CA PHE A 59 3.35 -8.97 -3.82
C PHE A 59 4.31 -10.12 -3.52
N GLU A 60 5.62 -9.82 -3.56
CA GLU A 60 6.67 -10.77 -3.13
C GLU A 60 7.81 -10.06 -2.38
N TYR A 61 8.54 -10.82 -1.56
CA TYR A 61 9.82 -10.37 -1.01
C TYR A 61 10.97 -10.86 -1.91
N SER A 62 11.98 -10.00 -2.08
CA SER A 62 13.27 -10.32 -2.72
C SER A 62 14.26 -10.92 -1.72
#